data_AF-M0CFL1-F1
#
_entry.id   AF-M0CFL1-F1
#
_cell.length_a   1.000
_cell.length_b   1.000
_cell.length_c   1.000
_cell.angle_alpha   90.00
_cell.angle_beta   90.00
_cell.angle_gamma   90.00
#
_symmetry.space_group_name_H-M   'P 1'
#
loop_
_entity.id
_entity.type
_entity.pdbx_description
1 polymer ?
#
loop_
_entity_poly.entity_id
_entity_poly.type
_entity_poly.pdbx_seq_one_letter_code
_entity_poly.pdbx_strand_id
1 'polypeptide(L)'
;MPNEDDRFGDVAEQLKQTEEEVESDDDERTDTEAESQPDEEIATEDTESETESTPKQDEEDVDESTGGPAFPFDETDMHGFYVREETWNGVTRMRSSVAAACSMFDVPEFEGREFQDACLQVIADHGDEVALQILRERDIEADEERVQEVVEMLSEQAAND
;
A
#
# COMPACT_ATOMS: atom_id res chain seq x y z
N MET A 1 36.29 -9.99 22.70
CA MET A 1 35.49 -11.03 22.02
C MET A 1 34.25 -11.25 22.88
N PRO A 2 33.04 -11.02 22.35
CA PRO A 2 31.79 -11.32 23.07
C PRO A 2 31.57 -12.84 23.07
N ASN A 3 31.07 -13.39 24.18
CA ASN A 3 30.55 -14.77 24.21
C ASN A 3 29.16 -14.77 23.55
N GLU A 4 28.95 -15.68 22.61
CA GLU A 4 27.78 -15.73 21.72
C GLU A 4 26.64 -16.66 22.19
N ASP A 5 26.74 -17.26 23.39
CA ASP A 5 25.80 -18.32 23.82
C ASP A 5 24.60 -17.88 24.69
N ASP A 6 24.50 -16.62 25.13
CA ASP A 6 23.43 -16.19 26.09
C ASP A 6 22.31 -15.33 25.49
N ARG A 7 22.20 -15.21 24.16
CA ARG A 7 21.20 -14.29 23.55
C ARG A 7 19.83 -14.91 23.25
N PHE A 8 19.67 -16.22 23.38
CA PHE A 8 18.43 -16.92 23.01
C PHE A 8 17.78 -17.70 24.17
N GLY A 9 18.22 -17.48 25.42
CA GLY A 9 17.80 -18.27 26.58
C GLY A 9 16.47 -17.90 27.25
N ASP A 10 15.80 -16.80 26.87
CA ASP A 10 14.72 -16.21 27.70
C ASP A 10 13.37 -15.99 26.98
N VAL A 11 13.14 -16.66 25.85
CA VAL A 11 11.84 -16.59 25.14
C VAL A 11 10.92 -17.75 25.52
N ALA A 12 11.50 -18.89 25.90
CA ALA A 12 10.74 -20.10 26.26
C ALA A 12 10.11 -20.03 27.67
N GLU A 13 10.61 -19.18 28.57
CA GLU A 13 10.03 -19.01 29.92
C GLU A 13 8.85 -18.03 29.94
N GLN A 14 8.85 -16.98 29.11
CA GLN A 14 7.72 -16.03 29.04
C GLN A 14 6.42 -16.66 28.52
N LEU A 15 6.51 -17.67 27.64
CA LEU A 15 5.32 -18.36 27.12
C LEU A 15 4.65 -19.28 28.15
N LYS A 16 5.37 -19.79 29.15
CA LYS A 16 4.78 -20.62 30.22
C LYS A 16 4.01 -19.79 31.26
N GLN A 17 4.27 -18.50 31.35
CA GLN A 17 3.63 -17.61 32.32
C GLN A 17 2.23 -17.14 31.92
N THR A 18 1.76 -17.45 30.71
CA THR A 18 0.41 -17.10 30.22
C THR A 18 -0.57 -18.28 30.19
N GLU A 19 -0.14 -19.49 30.59
CA GLU A 19 -0.95 -20.72 30.49
C GLU A 19 -1.45 -21.26 31.85
N GLU A 20 -1.18 -20.58 32.98
CA GLU A 20 -1.57 -21.04 34.33
C GLU A 20 -2.36 -19.97 35.11
N GLU A 21 -3.47 -19.47 34.56
CA GLU A 21 -4.55 -18.85 35.34
C GLU A 21 -5.90 -19.00 34.63
N VAL A 22 -6.38 -20.24 34.49
CA VAL A 22 -7.78 -20.54 34.17
C VAL A 22 -8.22 -21.74 35.00
N GLU A 23 -8.71 -21.52 36.22
CA GLU A 23 -9.69 -22.41 36.88
C GLU A 23 -10.55 -21.66 37.91
N SER A 24 -11.83 -22.08 37.99
CA SER A 24 -12.94 -21.70 38.89
C SER A 24 -13.89 -20.63 38.30
N ASP A 25 -15.22 -20.78 38.24
CA ASP A 25 -16.11 -21.90 38.55
C ASP A 25 -17.47 -21.63 37.86
N ASP A 26 -18.20 -22.73 37.63
CA ASP A 26 -19.58 -22.91 37.21
C ASP A 26 -20.62 -21.94 37.84
N ASP A 27 -21.55 -21.37 37.06
CA ASP A 27 -22.99 -21.32 37.43
C ASP A 27 -23.93 -20.85 36.28
N GLU A 28 -25.19 -21.28 36.40
CA GLU A 28 -26.26 -21.36 35.41
C GLU A 28 -26.97 -20.04 34.97
N ARG A 29 -27.40 -20.02 33.69
CA ARG A 29 -28.63 -19.44 33.10
C ARG A 29 -28.94 -17.92 33.26
N THR A 30 -29.25 -17.27 32.13
CA THR A 30 -30.56 -16.68 31.71
C THR A 30 -30.39 -15.49 30.74
N ASP A 31 -31.28 -15.42 29.74
CA ASP A 31 -31.58 -14.24 28.92
C ASP A 31 -31.78 -12.97 29.75
N THR A 32 -31.37 -11.78 29.27
CA THR A 32 -32.15 -10.52 29.21
C THR A 32 -31.28 -9.33 28.76
N GLU A 33 -31.89 -8.50 27.92
CA GLU A 33 -31.51 -7.18 27.39
C GLU A 33 -30.97 -6.16 28.41
N ALA A 34 -30.30 -5.12 27.87
CA ALA A 34 -30.36 -3.69 28.25
C ALA A 34 -28.95 -3.06 28.30
N GLU A 35 -28.56 -2.21 27.35
CA GLU A 35 -28.87 -0.77 27.16
C GLU A 35 -27.68 0.11 27.59
N SER A 36 -27.28 1.02 26.68
CA SER A 36 -26.97 2.46 26.93
C SER A 36 -25.74 2.79 27.82
N GLN A 37 -24.85 3.77 27.55
CA GLN A 37 -24.87 4.97 26.72
C GLN A 37 -23.47 5.70 26.80
N PRO A 38 -23.26 6.97 26.33
CA PRO A 38 -22.12 7.38 25.49
C PRO A 38 -21.22 8.51 26.13
N ASP A 39 -20.73 9.42 25.27
CA ASP A 39 -19.98 10.70 25.47
C ASP A 39 -18.45 10.59 25.45
N GLU A 40 -17.77 11.02 24.37
CA GLU A 40 -17.41 12.42 24.01
C GLU A 40 -16.62 13.16 25.10
N GLU A 41 -15.31 13.35 24.89
CA GLU A 41 -14.72 14.69 25.08
C GLU A 41 -13.48 14.87 24.21
N ILE A 42 -13.43 16.06 23.61
CA ILE A 42 -12.51 16.56 22.60
C ILE A 42 -11.32 17.20 23.32
N ALA A 43 -10.08 16.95 22.86
CA ALA A 43 -8.96 17.82 23.18
C ALA A 43 -8.04 17.94 21.96
N THR A 44 -8.27 18.99 21.18
CA THR A 44 -7.35 19.58 20.21
C THR A 44 -6.32 20.44 20.94
N GLU A 45 -5.04 20.17 20.77
CA GLU A 45 -3.92 21.11 20.99
C GLU A 45 -2.77 20.64 20.07
N ASP A 46 -2.60 21.19 18.86
CA ASP A 46 -1.99 22.48 18.50
C ASP A 46 -0.44 22.46 18.57
N THR A 47 0.17 22.64 17.40
CA THR A 47 1.51 23.20 17.14
C THR A 47 2.75 22.44 17.59
N GLU A 48 3.52 21.96 16.60
CA GLU A 48 4.85 22.52 16.29
C GLU A 48 5.22 22.22 14.83
N SER A 49 5.06 23.23 13.98
CA SER A 49 5.59 23.29 12.62
C SER A 49 7.06 23.68 12.72
N GLU A 50 7.95 22.70 12.72
CA GLU A 50 9.39 22.96 12.62
C GLU A 50 9.74 23.17 11.13
N THR A 51 9.83 24.45 10.75
CA THR A 51 10.37 24.87 9.45
C THR A 51 11.85 24.53 9.37
N GLU A 52 12.18 23.42 8.71
CA GLU A 52 13.57 23.11 8.35
C GLU A 52 14.06 24.13 7.32
N SER A 53 15.20 24.74 7.63
CA SER A 53 15.72 25.93 6.97
C SER A 53 16.36 25.59 5.62
N THR A 54 15.87 26.24 4.56
CA THR A 54 16.51 26.27 3.24
C THR A 54 17.97 26.77 3.33
N PRO A 55 18.98 26.01 2.88
CA PRO A 55 20.33 26.53 2.73
C PRO A 55 20.38 27.52 1.57
N LYS A 56 20.92 28.71 1.82
CA LYS A 56 21.21 29.72 0.80
C LYS A 56 22.24 29.17 -0.19
N GLN A 57 21.90 29.21 -1.48
CA GLN A 57 22.87 29.07 -2.57
C GLN A 57 23.88 30.21 -2.49
N ASP A 58 25.16 29.87 -2.37
CA ASP A 58 26.25 30.71 -2.87
C ASP A 58 26.59 30.21 -4.28
N GLU A 59 26.66 31.13 -5.21
CA GLU A 59 26.96 30.88 -6.62
C GLU A 59 28.47 30.73 -6.85
N GLU A 60 28.78 29.92 -7.87
CA GLU A 60 30.06 29.75 -8.57
C GLU A 60 31.15 28.90 -7.91
N ASP A 61 31.15 27.61 -8.25
CA ASP A 61 32.39 26.92 -8.60
C ASP A 61 32.20 26.21 -9.96
N VAL A 62 32.84 26.75 -10.99
CA VAL A 62 33.02 26.08 -12.27
C VAL A 62 34.15 25.09 -12.07
N ASP A 63 33.82 23.90 -11.60
CA ASP A 63 34.64 22.72 -11.86
C ASP A 63 33.74 21.68 -12.52
N GLU A 64 34.06 21.39 -13.77
CA GLU A 64 33.54 20.27 -14.55
C GLU A 64 34.13 18.99 -13.93
N SER A 65 33.77 18.73 -12.67
CA SER A 65 34.17 17.56 -11.92
C SER A 65 33.45 16.37 -12.53
N THR A 66 34.16 15.74 -13.46
CA THR A 66 33.86 14.46 -14.11
C THR A 66 33.93 13.28 -13.11
N GLY A 67 33.64 13.54 -11.83
CA GLY A 67 33.68 12.61 -10.72
C GLY A 67 32.28 12.27 -10.22
N GLY A 68 31.44 11.73 -11.12
CA GLY A 68 30.26 10.99 -10.67
C GLY A 68 30.68 9.79 -9.80
N PRO A 69 29.79 9.26 -8.95
CA PRO A 69 30.10 8.05 -8.20
C PRO A 69 30.61 6.95 -9.12
N ALA A 70 31.53 6.11 -8.62
CA ALA A 70 32.14 5.02 -9.40
C ALA A 70 31.10 4.10 -10.08
N PHE A 71 29.87 4.11 -9.57
CA PHE A 71 28.66 3.60 -10.20
C PHE A 71 27.64 4.75 -10.28
N PRO A 72 27.38 5.32 -11.48
CA PRO A 72 26.29 6.27 -11.64
C PRO A 72 24.95 5.55 -11.37
N PHE A 73 24.05 6.23 -10.68
CA PHE A 73 22.66 5.78 -10.55
C PHE A 73 21.85 6.41 -11.68
N ASP A 74 20.89 5.64 -12.20
CA ASP A 74 19.89 6.18 -13.11
C ASP A 74 18.96 7.12 -12.35
N GLU A 75 18.53 8.19 -13.01
CA GLU A 75 17.54 9.12 -12.47
C GLU A 75 16.21 8.37 -12.28
N THR A 76 15.59 8.53 -11.11
CA THR A 76 14.31 7.91 -10.78
C THR A 76 13.28 8.99 -10.54
N ASP A 77 12.20 8.95 -11.31
CA ASP A 77 11.06 9.84 -11.14
C ASP A 77 10.02 9.24 -10.18
N MET A 78 9.55 10.07 -9.24
CA MET A 78 8.46 9.69 -8.33
C MET A 78 7.11 10.09 -8.92
N HIS A 79 6.22 9.11 -9.11
CA HIS A 79 4.82 9.34 -9.51
C HIS A 79 3.88 8.96 -8.36
N GLY A 80 3.08 9.91 -7.90
CA GLY A 80 2.09 9.70 -6.83
C GLY A 80 0.65 9.86 -7.32
N PHE A 81 -0.26 9.03 -6.81
CA PHE A 81 -1.69 9.12 -7.08
C PHE A 81 -2.47 9.56 -5.83
N TYR A 82 -3.48 10.39 -6.03
CA TYR A 82 -4.47 10.69 -5.00
C TYR A 82 -5.69 9.81 -5.20
N VAL A 83 -5.79 8.76 -4.38
CA VAL A 83 -6.82 7.74 -4.49
C VAL A 83 -7.81 7.87 -3.33
N ARG A 84 -9.10 7.64 -3.58
CA ARG A 84 -10.11 7.58 -2.52
C ARG A 84 -9.81 6.40 -1.59
N GLU A 85 -10.13 6.54 -0.31
CA GLU A 85 -9.87 5.50 0.70
C GLU A 85 -10.57 4.17 0.35
N GLU A 86 -11.81 4.23 -0.13
CA GLU A 86 -12.56 3.06 -0.57
C GLU A 86 -11.83 2.31 -1.69
N THR A 87 -11.32 3.01 -2.70
CA THR A 87 -10.61 2.43 -3.83
C THR A 87 -9.27 1.82 -3.37
N TRP A 88 -8.55 2.52 -2.49
CA TRP A 88 -7.29 2.02 -1.91
C TRP A 88 -7.50 0.76 -1.07
N ASN A 89 -8.57 0.71 -0.27
CA ASN A 89 -8.95 -0.46 0.51
C ASN A 89 -9.33 -1.64 -0.40
N GLY A 90 -9.98 -1.39 -1.53
CA GLY A 90 -10.26 -2.39 -2.55
C GLY A 90 -8.98 -3.05 -3.08
N VAL A 91 -7.99 -2.25 -3.48
CA VAL A 91 -6.68 -2.74 -3.97
C VAL A 91 -5.94 -3.52 -2.87
N THR A 92 -5.95 -3.01 -1.64
CA THR A 92 -5.29 -3.68 -0.51
C THR A 92 -5.93 -5.04 -0.19
N ARG A 93 -7.26 -5.15 -0.26
CA ARG A 93 -7.97 -6.43 -0.11
C ARG A 93 -7.64 -7.39 -1.24
N MET A 94 -7.59 -6.89 -2.48
CA MET A 94 -7.24 -7.68 -3.66
C MET A 94 -5.85 -8.30 -3.54
N ARG A 95 -4.89 -7.60 -2.92
CA ARG A 95 -3.53 -8.11 -2.69
C ARG A 95 -3.52 -9.47 -2.00
N SER A 96 -4.33 -9.65 -0.96
CA SER A 96 -4.43 -10.94 -0.25
C SER A 96 -4.97 -12.06 -1.15
N SER A 97 -5.95 -11.74 -2.01
CA SER A 97 -6.49 -12.70 -2.98
C SER A 97 -5.47 -13.06 -4.07
N VAL A 98 -4.71 -12.09 -4.56
CA VAL A 98 -3.63 -12.31 -5.54
C VAL A 98 -2.52 -13.17 -4.92
N ALA A 99 -2.09 -12.86 -3.69
CA ALA A 99 -1.11 -13.68 -2.96
C ALA A 99 -1.56 -15.13 -2.79
N ALA A 100 -2.83 -15.34 -2.41
CA ALA A 100 -3.40 -16.68 -2.30
C ALA A 100 -3.41 -17.42 -3.65
N ALA A 101 -3.71 -16.72 -4.75
CA ALA A 101 -3.68 -17.31 -6.09
C ALA A 101 -2.24 -17.65 -6.54
N CYS A 102 -1.29 -16.73 -6.39
CA CYS A 102 0.13 -16.93 -6.72
C CYS A 102 0.74 -18.09 -5.92
N SER A 103 0.34 -18.26 -4.66
CA SER A 103 0.79 -19.37 -3.81
C SER A 103 0.40 -20.74 -4.38
N MET A 104 -0.69 -20.85 -5.15
CA MET A 104 -1.06 -22.09 -5.85
C MET A 104 -0.10 -22.47 -6.98
N PHE A 105 0.76 -21.54 -7.41
CA PHE A 105 1.77 -21.71 -8.44
C PHE A 105 3.20 -21.64 -7.90
N ASP A 106 3.40 -21.96 -6.62
CA ASP A 106 4.70 -21.94 -5.93
C ASP A 106 5.37 -20.54 -5.88
N VAL A 107 4.58 -19.47 -5.98
CA VAL A 107 5.00 -18.09 -5.74
C VAL A 107 4.31 -17.57 -4.47
N PRO A 108 4.83 -17.91 -3.27
CA PRO A 108 4.14 -17.64 -2.01
C PRO A 108 4.17 -16.16 -1.61
N GLU A 109 5.19 -15.41 -2.04
CA GLU A 109 5.41 -14.02 -1.65
C GLU A 109 5.91 -13.20 -2.84
N PHE A 110 5.52 -11.92 -2.87
CA PHE A 110 5.97 -10.92 -3.83
C PHE A 110 6.21 -9.60 -3.10
N GLU A 111 7.13 -8.79 -3.61
CA GLU A 111 7.41 -7.47 -3.04
C GLU A 111 6.26 -6.48 -3.30
N GLY A 112 6.17 -5.43 -2.48
CA GLY A 112 5.17 -4.38 -2.67
C GLY A 112 5.27 -3.70 -4.03
N ARG A 113 6.49 -3.49 -4.53
CA ARG A 113 6.75 -2.92 -5.86
C ARG A 113 6.29 -3.86 -6.97
N GLU A 114 6.62 -5.14 -6.89
CA GLU A 114 6.23 -6.14 -7.90
C GLU A 114 4.70 -6.20 -8.07
N PHE A 115 3.96 -6.16 -6.96
CA PHE A 115 2.50 -6.07 -7.00
C PHE A 115 2.00 -4.79 -7.67
N GLN A 116 2.59 -3.64 -7.33
CA GLN A 116 2.21 -2.35 -7.90
C GLN A 116 2.50 -2.29 -9.40
N ASP A 117 3.68 -2.74 -9.82
CA ASP A 117 4.09 -2.81 -11.22
C ASP A 117 3.15 -3.74 -12.01
N ALA A 118 2.79 -4.91 -11.46
CA ALA A 118 1.83 -5.82 -12.08
C ALA A 118 0.43 -5.18 -12.22
N CYS A 119 -0.05 -4.48 -11.18
CA CYS A 119 -1.32 -3.75 -11.27
C CYS A 119 -1.27 -2.67 -12.36
N LEU A 120 -0.19 -1.89 -12.44
CA LEU A 120 -0.03 -0.84 -13.43
C LEU A 120 0.06 -1.40 -14.86
N GLN A 121 0.73 -2.54 -15.03
CA GLN A 121 0.80 -3.23 -16.32
C GLN A 121 -0.59 -3.71 -16.77
N VAL A 122 -1.36 -4.33 -15.88
CA VAL A 122 -2.74 -4.74 -16.19
C VAL A 122 -3.60 -3.53 -16.55
N ILE A 123 -3.48 -2.41 -15.83
CA ILE A 123 -4.22 -1.18 -16.15
C ILE A 123 -3.82 -0.63 -17.53
N ALA A 124 -2.54 -0.67 -17.87
CA ALA A 124 -2.06 -0.24 -19.18
C ALA A 124 -2.59 -1.10 -20.32
N ASP A 125 -2.71 -2.42 -20.10
CA ASP A 125 -3.20 -3.37 -21.10
C ASP A 125 -4.73 -3.38 -21.22
N HIS A 126 -5.46 -2.90 -20.22
CA HIS A 126 -6.93 -2.88 -20.13
C HIS A 126 -7.51 -1.45 -20.11
N GLY A 127 -7.02 -0.58 -21.00
CA GLY A 127 -7.44 0.83 -21.05
C GLY A 127 -8.92 1.05 -21.41
N ASP A 128 -9.53 0.10 -22.11
CA ASP A 128 -10.96 0.06 -22.43
C ASP A 128 -11.82 -0.14 -21.18
N GLU A 129 -11.43 -1.04 -20.29
CA GLU A 129 -12.10 -1.24 -19.00
C GLU A 129 -12.02 0.02 -18.11
N VAL A 130 -10.88 0.71 -18.14
CA VAL A 130 -10.70 2.01 -17.45
C VAL A 130 -11.64 3.06 -18.02
N ALA A 131 -11.72 3.17 -19.35
CA ALA A 131 -12.64 4.11 -20.01
C ALA A 131 -14.10 3.81 -19.65
N LEU A 132 -14.50 2.54 -19.68
CA LEU A 132 -15.84 2.11 -19.28
C LEU A 132 -16.13 2.46 -17.81
N GLN A 133 -15.20 2.23 -16.90
CA GLN A 133 -15.38 2.57 -15.49
C GLN A 133 -15.63 4.06 -15.29
N ILE A 134 -14.87 4.93 -15.97
CA ILE A 134 -15.07 6.38 -15.91
C ILE A 134 -16.44 6.80 -16.47
N LEU A 135 -16.87 6.18 -17.58
CA LEU A 135 -18.15 6.49 -18.21
C LEU A 135 -19.32 6.05 -17.32
N ARG A 136 -19.23 4.87 -16.69
CA ARG A 136 -20.21 4.39 -15.70
C ARG A 136 -20.32 5.33 -14.50
N GLU A 137 -19.21 5.80 -13.94
CA GLU A 137 -19.21 6.75 -12.82
C GLU A 137 -19.82 8.11 -13.16
N ARG A 138 -19.96 8.41 -14.46
CA ARG A 138 -20.60 9.62 -14.98
C ARG A 138 -22.03 9.37 -15.46
N ASP A 139 -22.59 8.19 -15.22
CA ASP A 139 -23.91 7.77 -15.70
C ASP A 139 -24.06 7.89 -17.23
N ILE A 140 -22.99 7.62 -17.98
CA ILE A 140 -22.99 7.60 -19.44
C ILE A 140 -23.08 6.15 -19.92
N GLU A 141 -24.19 5.80 -20.58
CA GLU A 141 -24.32 4.52 -21.27
C GLU A 141 -23.41 4.50 -22.50
N ALA A 142 -22.43 3.61 -22.49
CA ALA A 142 -21.49 3.40 -23.57
C ALA A 142 -21.55 1.96 -24.06
N ASP A 143 -21.44 1.80 -25.38
CA ASP A 143 -21.31 0.50 -26.01
C ASP A 143 -19.86 -0.01 -25.84
N GLU A 144 -19.70 -1.18 -25.23
CA GLU A 144 -18.40 -1.73 -24.86
C GLU A 144 -17.52 -1.99 -26.10
N GLU A 145 -18.11 -2.53 -27.16
CA GLU A 145 -17.40 -2.80 -28.43
C GLU A 145 -16.86 -1.51 -29.04
N ARG A 146 -17.67 -0.44 -29.03
CA ARG A 146 -17.23 0.86 -29.52
C ARG A 146 -16.14 1.50 -28.65
N VAL A 147 -16.18 1.35 -27.34
CA VAL A 147 -15.12 1.87 -26.46
C VAL A 147 -13.81 1.13 -26.72
N GLN A 148 -13.87 -0.19 -26.86
CA GLN A 148 -12.70 -1.02 -27.17
C GLN A 148 -12.08 -0.63 -28.51
N GLU A 149 -12.89 -0.48 -29.57
CA GLU A 149 -12.42 -0.04 -30.91
C GLU A 149 -11.68 1.31 -30.82
N VAL A 150 -12.23 2.27 -30.07
CA VAL A 150 -11.63 3.61 -29.95
C VAL A 150 -10.32 3.56 -29.17
N VAL A 151 -10.26 2.80 -28.08
CA VAL A 151 -9.03 2.69 -27.27
C VAL A 151 -7.94 1.96 -28.05
N GLU A 152 -8.26 0.85 -28.72
CA GLU A 152 -7.29 0.11 -29.54
C GLU A 152 -6.70 1.00 -30.64
N MET A 153 -7.55 1.70 -31.40
CA MET A 153 -7.10 2.64 -32.44
C MET A 153 -6.16 3.72 -31.91
N LEU A 154 -6.43 4.27 -30.71
CA LEU A 154 -5.59 5.32 -30.11
C LEU A 154 -4.28 4.77 -29.54
N SER A 155 -4.32 3.57 -28.95
CA SER A 155 -3.13 2.89 -28.43
C SER A 155 -2.18 2.49 -29.55
N GLU A 156 -2.70 1.99 -30.68
CA GLU A 156 -1.90 1.71 -31.88
C GLU A 156 -1.26 2.98 -32.44
N GLN A 157 -1.99 4.09 -32.45
CA GLN A 157 -1.44 5.37 -32.89
C GLN A 157 -0.27 5.81 -32.00
N ALA A 158 -0.42 5.71 -30.67
CA ALA A 158 0.62 6.08 -29.72
C ALA A 158 1.88 5.19 -29.79
N ALA A 159 1.73 3.93 -30.22
CA ALA A 159 2.87 3.01 -30.39
C ALA A 159 3.66 3.24 -31.70
N ASN A 160 3.11 3.98 -32.66
CA ASN A 160 3.73 4.25 -33.96
C ASN A 160 4.38 5.65 -34.06
N ASP A 161 4.19 6.52 -33.05
CA ASP A 161 4.86 7.82 -32.89
C ASP A 161 6.16 7.68 -32.08
#